data_AF-A0A955QQB1-F1
#
_entry.id   AF-A0A955QQB1-F1
#
_cell.length_a   1.000
_cell.length_b   1.000
_cell.length_c   1.000
_cell.angle_alpha   90.00
_cell.angle_beta   90.00
_cell.angle_gamma   90.00
#
_symmetry.space_group_name_H-M   'P 1'
#
loop_
_entity.id
_entity.type
_entity.pdbx_description
1 polymer ?
#
loop_
_entity_poly.entity_id
_entity_poly.type
_entity_poly.pdbx_seq_one_letter_code
_entity_poly.pdbx_strand_id
1 'polypeptide(L)' 'GEAKAHGEMGHAGEAVKHAEAAKSHAKEAMQEGGNAHVGEGVSHLNEAVDHGKQGHGEVAGEHSGEAIKHLKQGH' A
#
# COMPACT_ATOMS: atom_id res chain seq x y z
N GLY A 1 -14.02 -19.72 -9.69
CA GLY A 1 -14.90 -19.07 -10.67
C GLY A 1 -14.20 -17.84 -11.17
N GLU A 2 -14.04 -17.71 -12.48
CA GLU A 2 -13.24 -16.65 -13.14
C GLU A 2 -13.71 -15.25 -12.72
N ALA A 3 -15.02 -15.02 -12.53
CA ALA A 3 -15.55 -13.73 -12.06
C ALA A 3 -15.00 -13.27 -10.69
N LYS A 4 -14.72 -14.20 -9.77
CA LYS A 4 -14.12 -13.86 -8.47
C LYS A 4 -12.66 -13.39 -8.66
N ALA A 5 -11.89 -14.13 -9.46
CA ALA A 5 -10.52 -13.77 -9.80
C ALA A 5 -10.42 -12.44 -10.56
N HIS A 6 -11.37 -12.16 -11.46
CA HIS A 6 -11.46 -10.87 -12.15
C HIS A 6 -11.85 -9.71 -11.22
N GLY A 7 -12.78 -9.93 -10.28
CA GLY A 7 -13.13 -8.93 -9.26
C GLY A 7 -11.97 -8.64 -8.31
N GLU A 8 -11.26 -9.68 -7.86
CA GLU A 8 -10.06 -9.56 -7.04
C GLU A 8 -8.92 -8.88 -7.79
N MET A 9 -8.70 -9.18 -9.08
CA MET A 9 -7.73 -8.48 -9.93
C MET A 9 -8.09 -7.00 -10.15
N GLY A 10 -9.37 -6.66 -10.30
CA GLY A 10 -9.83 -5.27 -10.41
C GLY A 10 -9.49 -4.46 -9.16
N HIS A 11 -9.88 -4.98 -7.98
CA HIS A 11 -9.56 -4.37 -6.70
C HIS A 11 -8.04 -4.34 -6.44
N ALA A 12 -7.31 -5.37 -6.84
CA ALA A 12 -5.86 -5.42 -6.72
C ALA A 12 -5.18 -4.34 -7.58
N GLY A 13 -5.67 -4.09 -8.80
CA GLY A 13 -5.17 -3.02 -9.66
C GLY A 13 -5.41 -1.61 -9.11
N GLU A 14 -6.58 -1.36 -8.50
CA GLU A 14 -6.87 -0.10 -7.81
C GLU A 14 -6.04 0.07 -6.54
N ALA A 15 -5.85 -0.99 -5.75
CA ALA A 15 -4.99 -0.99 -4.57
C ALA A 15 -3.53 -0.64 -4.94
N VAL A 16 -3.00 -1.18 -6.04
CA VAL A 16 -1.66 -0.82 -6.55
C VAL A 16 -1.57 0.67 -6.87
N LYS A 17 -2.56 1.24 -7.59
CA LYS A 17 -2.56 2.68 -7.93
C LYS A 17 -2.57 3.56 -6.68
N HIS A 18 -3.42 3.23 -5.71
CA HIS A 18 -3.48 3.98 -4.46
C HIS A 18 -2.19 3.85 -3.64
N ALA A 19 -1.61 2.65 -3.58
CA ALA A 19 -0.37 2.43 -2.85
C ALA A 19 0.83 3.15 -3.49
N GLU A 20 0.93 3.18 -4.83
CA GLU A 20 1.96 3.94 -5.52
C GLU A 20 1.82 5.45 -5.30
N ALA A 21 0.60 5.99 -5.29
CA ALA A 21 0.35 7.40 -4.97
C ALA A 21 0.74 7.73 -3.52
N ALA A 22 0.33 6.89 -2.55
CA ALA A 22 0.66 7.08 -1.13
C ALA A 22 2.17 7.03 -0.88
N LYS A 23 2.91 6.22 -1.66
CA LYS A 23 4.36 6.07 -1.53
C LYS A 23 5.12 7.33 -1.92
N SER A 24 4.61 8.10 -2.88
CA SER A 24 5.18 9.41 -3.23
C SER A 24 5.08 10.38 -2.06
N HIS A 25 3.89 10.51 -1.46
CA HIS A 25 3.67 11.37 -0.29
C HIS A 25 4.51 10.93 0.93
N ALA A 26 4.60 9.62 1.18
CA ALA A 26 5.41 9.10 2.27
C ALA A 26 6.91 9.34 2.06
N LYS A 27 7.40 9.32 0.82
CA LYS A 27 8.78 9.69 0.49
C LYS A 27 9.07 11.16 0.73
N GLU A 28 8.13 12.04 0.39
CA GLU A 28 8.25 13.48 0.69
C GLU A 28 8.32 13.70 2.21
N ALA A 29 7.43 13.06 2.98
CA ALA A 29 7.47 13.09 4.44
C ALA A 29 8.78 12.56 5.03
N MET A 30 9.41 11.55 4.41
CA MET A 30 10.76 11.12 4.80
C MET A 30 11.82 12.20 4.60
N GLN A 31 11.77 12.95 3.50
CA GLN A 31 12.76 14.00 3.22
C GLN A 31 12.66 15.18 4.20
N GLU A 32 11.50 15.39 4.80
CA GLU A 32 11.24 16.45 5.78
C GLU A 32 11.56 16.05 7.23
N GLY A 33 12.20 14.89 7.44
CA GLY A 33 12.55 14.39 8.78
C GLY A 33 11.69 13.23 9.27
N GLY A 34 11.15 12.43 8.34
CA GLY A 34 10.26 11.31 8.66
C GLY A 34 10.85 10.33 9.68
N ASN A 35 9.98 9.85 10.56
CA ASN A 35 10.33 8.95 11.65
C ASN A 35 10.23 7.46 11.23
N ALA A 36 10.50 6.55 12.17
CA ALA A 36 10.41 5.11 11.94
C ALA A 36 9.04 4.66 11.38
N HIS A 37 7.94 5.32 11.78
CA HIS A 37 6.62 5.01 11.26
C HIS A 37 6.48 5.37 9.78
N VAL A 38 7.09 6.46 9.31
CA VAL A 38 7.12 6.74 7.86
C VAL A 38 7.85 5.63 7.10
N GLY A 39 8.94 5.09 7.68
CA GLY A 39 9.67 3.90 7.20
C GLY A 39 8.81 2.67 7.03
N GLU A 40 8.11 2.28 8.08
CA GLU A 40 7.24 1.11 8.07
C GLU A 40 6.03 1.31 7.16
N GLY A 41 5.48 2.53 7.12
CA GLY A 41 4.43 2.92 6.18
C GLY A 41 4.84 2.67 4.72
N VAL A 42 6.03 3.12 4.33
CA VAL A 42 6.57 2.88 2.98
C VAL A 42 6.80 1.39 2.70
N SER A 43 7.28 0.62 3.70
CA SER A 43 7.49 -0.83 3.53
C SER A 43 6.18 -1.56 3.27
N HIS A 44 5.14 -1.29 4.06
CA HIS A 44 3.82 -1.85 3.84
C HIS A 44 3.22 -1.44 2.48
N LEU A 45 3.42 -0.20 2.02
CA LEU A 45 2.99 0.19 0.66
C LEU A 45 3.71 -0.60 -0.44
N ASN A 46 4.97 -0.99 -0.24
CA ASN A 46 5.67 -1.85 -1.20
C ASN A 46 5.04 -3.24 -1.28
N GLU A 47 4.75 -3.85 -0.13
CA GLU A 47 4.12 -5.17 -0.09
C GLU A 47 2.70 -5.14 -0.65
N ALA A 48 1.94 -4.08 -0.38
CA ALA A 48 0.63 -3.88 -0.99
C ALA A 48 0.70 -3.85 -2.53
N VAL A 49 1.69 -3.17 -3.10
CA VAL A 49 1.91 -3.14 -4.55
C VAL A 49 2.33 -4.51 -5.08
N ASP A 50 3.23 -5.21 -4.40
CA ASP A 50 3.72 -6.51 -4.83
C ASP A 50 2.60 -7.55 -4.85
N HIS A 51 1.85 -7.67 -3.74
CA HIS A 51 0.70 -8.56 -3.64
C HIS A 51 -0.42 -8.17 -4.61
N GLY A 52 -0.66 -6.87 -4.81
CA GLY A 52 -1.65 -6.39 -5.76
C GLY A 52 -1.31 -6.77 -7.21
N LYS A 53 -0.03 -6.71 -7.60
CA LYS A 53 0.43 -7.15 -8.93
C LYS A 53 0.30 -8.66 -9.14
N GLN A 54 0.33 -9.45 -8.06
CA GLN A 54 0.08 -10.89 -8.08
C GLN A 54 -1.42 -11.24 -8.07
N GLY A 55 -2.32 -10.25 -7.99
CA GLY A 55 -3.76 -10.47 -7.85
C GLY A 55 -4.20 -10.86 -6.44
N HIS A 56 -3.30 -10.78 -5.45
CA HIS A 56 -3.59 -11.04 -4.04
C HIS A 56 -4.27 -9.84 -3.38
N GLY A 57 -5.48 -9.50 -3.85
CA GLY A 57 -6.19 -8.28 -3.45
C GLY A 57 -6.44 -8.15 -1.94
N GLU A 58 -6.73 -9.26 -1.25
CA GLU A 58 -6.94 -9.28 0.21
C GLU A 58 -5.66 -8.90 0.96
N VAL A 59 -4.54 -9.57 0.66
CA VAL A 59 -3.23 -9.30 1.26
C VAL A 59 -2.77 -7.87 0.94
N ALA A 60 -2.98 -7.41 -0.30
CA ALA A 60 -2.69 -6.04 -0.68
C ALA A 60 -3.48 -5.00 0.13
N GLY A 61 -4.74 -5.32 0.47
CA GLY A 61 -5.59 -4.52 1.35
C GLY A 61 -5.07 -4.47 2.78
N GLU A 62 -4.61 -5.60 3.33
CA GLU A 62 -4.03 -5.67 4.68
C GLU A 62 -2.77 -4.79 4.80
N HIS A 63 -1.81 -4.93 3.88
CA HIS A 63 -0.62 -4.08 3.90
C HIS A 63 -0.97 -2.61 3.67
N SER A 64 -1.93 -2.29 2.79
CA SER A 64 -2.40 -0.90 2.64
C SER A 64 -2.97 -0.32 3.93
N GLY A 65 -3.68 -1.13 4.72
CA GLY A 65 -4.22 -0.75 6.02
C GLY A 65 -3.14 -0.44 7.05
N GLU A 66 -2.14 -1.33 7.19
CA GLU A 66 -1.02 -1.11 8.11
C GLU A 66 -0.17 0.09 7.67
N ALA A 67 0.04 0.28 6.36
CA ALA A 67 0.71 1.48 5.85
C ALA A 67 0.04 2.77 6.34
N ILE A 68 -1.29 2.87 6.22
CA ILE A 68 -2.05 4.05 6.67
C ILE A 68 -1.89 4.26 8.18
N LYS A 69 -1.92 3.19 8.98
CA LYS A 69 -1.76 3.25 10.44
C LYS A 69 -0.39 3.81 10.82
N HIS A 70 0.67 3.33 10.19
CA HIS A 70 2.03 3.84 10.40
C HIS A 70 2.16 5.29 9.94
N LEU A 71 1.72 5.64 8.72
CA LEU A 71 1.82 7.01 8.21
C LEU A 71 1.06 8.04 9.07
N LYS A 72 -0.06 7.65 9.68
CA LYS A 72 -0.78 8.49 10.66
C LYS A 72 -0.01 8.75 11.96
N GLN A 73 0.89 7.85 12.32
CA GLN A 73 1.80 7.99 13.47
C GLN A 73 3.13 8.66 13.08
N GLY A 74 3.33 8.91 11.78
CA GLY A 74 4.50 9.56 11.21
C GLY A 74 4.44 11.09 11.18
N HIS A 75 3.27 11.68 11.44
CA HIS A 75 3.04 13.13 11.57
C HIS A 75 3.12 13.62 13.02
#